data_AF-A0A9W9ZIB0-F1
#
_entry.id   AF-A0A9W9ZIB0-F1
#
_cell.length_a   1.000
_cell.length_b   1.000
_cell.length_c   1.000
_cell.angle_alpha   90.00
_cell.angle_beta   90.00
_cell.angle_gamma   90.00
#
_symmetry.space_group_name_H-M   'P 1'
#
loop_
_entity.id
_entity.type
_entity.pdbx_description
1 polymer ?
#
loop_
_entity_poly.entity_id
_entity_poly.type
_entity_poly.pdbx_seq_one_letter_code
_entity_poly.pdbx_strand_id
1 'polypeptide(L)'
;MGSDSVVLTENFTAKICNFEYAQRVQYDDSSGIPISHLEYLYDWMAPEQLSGKPADQPGDAFSFGILVWECVTRKRPLKYVKSLRQLTKATVDPRVQKIPANWSQTFKILIGDCLKDAPIGRIFNRFTAGYLPL
;
A
#
# COMPACT_ATOMS: atom_id res chain seq x y z
N MET A 1 5.47 -1.72 3.39
CA MET A 1 4.97 -1.50 4.77
C MET A 1 3.84 -2.50 5.05
N GLY A 2 3.96 -3.34 6.08
CA GLY A 2 2.94 -4.34 6.47
C GLY A 2 2.28 -4.04 7.81
N SER A 3 1.34 -4.88 8.25
CA SER A 3 0.70 -4.73 9.57
C SER A 3 1.65 -5.02 10.74
N ASP A 4 2.71 -5.78 10.49
CA ASP A 4 3.85 -5.97 11.39
C ASP A 4 4.67 -4.69 11.61
N SER A 5 4.56 -3.73 10.70
CA SER A 5 5.26 -2.45 10.71
C SER A 5 4.46 -1.37 11.45
N VAL A 6 3.35 -1.71 12.12
CA VAL A 6 2.52 -0.77 12.88
C VAL A 6 2.29 -1.29 14.30
N VAL A 7 2.69 -0.48 15.27
CA VAL A 7 2.45 -0.73 16.70
C VAL A 7 1.46 0.29 17.26
N LEU A 8 0.69 -0.13 18.26
CA LEU A 8 -0.23 0.73 18.99
C LEU A 8 0.37 1.09 20.34
N THR A 9 0.30 2.36 20.71
CA THR A 9 0.57 2.80 22.09
C THR A 9 -0.60 2.48 23.01
N GLU A 10 -0.42 2.69 24.31
CA GLU A 10 -1.48 2.59 25.33
C GLU A 10 -2.72 3.45 25.02
N ASN A 11 -2.54 4.56 24.31
CA ASN A 11 -3.60 5.49 23.94
C ASN A 11 -4.16 5.22 22.52
N PHE A 12 -4.01 3.99 22.01
CA PHE A 12 -4.44 3.60 20.65
C PHE A 12 -3.84 4.47 19.53
N THR A 13 -2.70 5.13 19.77
CA THR A 13 -2.00 5.86 18.72
C THR A 13 -1.18 4.88 17.89
N ALA A 14 -1.44 4.79 16.59
CA ALA A 14 -0.65 3.99 15.67
C ALA A 14 0.69 4.67 15.38
N LYS A 15 1.77 3.90 15.43
CA LYS A 15 3.13 4.33 15.05
C LYS A 15 3.73 3.34 14.08
N ILE A 16 4.40 3.87 13.05
CA ILE A 16 5.18 3.06 12.12
C ILE A 16 6.47 2.63 12.82
N CYS A 17 6.79 1.35 12.72
CA CYS A 17 8.03 0.75 13.17
C CYS A 17 8.60 -0.12 12.04
N ASN A 18 9.69 -0.85 12.34
CA ASN A 18 10.37 -1.74 11.40
C ASN A 18 10.97 -1.01 10.17
N PHE A 19 12.06 -0.28 10.40
CA PHE A 19 12.80 0.47 9.37
C PHE A 19 13.98 -0.30 8.78
N GLU A 20 14.06 -1.62 8.98
CA GLU A 20 15.17 -2.46 8.55
C GLU A 20 15.46 -2.33 7.03
N TYR A 21 14.42 -2.09 6.24
CA TYR A 21 14.49 -1.94 4.78
C TYR A 21 14.19 -0.52 4.33
N ALA A 22 14.29 0.46 5.23
CA ALA A 22 14.12 1.86 4.86
C ALA A 22 15.25 2.28 3.93
N GLN A 23 14.89 2.92 2.82
CA GLN A 23 15.85 3.35 1.82
C GLN A 23 15.84 4.87 1.71
N ARG A 24 17.03 5.44 1.55
CA ARG A 24 17.15 6.88 1.32
C ARG A 24 16.74 7.17 -0.12
N VAL A 25 15.76 8.06 -0.27
CA VAL A 25 15.42 8.62 -1.59
C VAL A 25 16.61 9.46 -2.06
N GLN A 26 17.30 9.00 -3.09
CA GLN A 26 18.34 9.79 -3.76
C GLN A 26 17.70 10.58 -4.89
N TYR A 27 17.96 11.89 -4.94
CA TYR A 27 17.33 12.79 -5.92
C TYR A 27 17.89 12.58 -7.34
N ASP A 28 19.07 11.95 -7.45
CA ASP A 28 19.86 11.86 -8.69
C ASP A 28 20.00 10.43 -9.25
N ASP A 29 19.58 9.42 -8.47
CA ASP A 29 19.61 8.02 -8.88
C ASP A 29 18.30 7.36 -8.44
N SER A 30 17.45 7.07 -9.43
CA SER A 30 16.06 6.62 -9.23
C SER A 30 15.95 5.13 -8.86
N SER A 31 17.03 4.53 -8.37
CA SER A 31 17.12 3.10 -8.12
C SER A 31 17.18 2.79 -6.63
N GLY A 32 16.00 2.72 -6.00
CA GLY A 32 15.88 1.97 -4.75
C GLY A 32 16.42 0.53 -4.91
N ILE A 33 16.73 -0.12 -3.81
CA ILE A 33 17.12 -1.53 -3.77
C ILE A 33 15.85 -2.38 -3.93
N PRO A 34 15.83 -3.38 -4.83
CA PRO A 34 14.74 -4.34 -4.93
C PRO A 34 14.54 -5.11 -3.62
N ILE A 35 13.28 -5.20 -3.19
CA ILE A 35 12.89 -5.90 -1.96
C ILE A 35 12.23 -7.26 -2.24
N SER A 36 12.17 -7.71 -3.49
CA SER A 36 11.49 -8.94 -3.93
C SER A 36 12.03 -10.24 -3.31
N HIS A 37 13.18 -10.22 -2.64
CA HIS A 37 13.74 -11.36 -1.93
C HIS A 37 13.12 -11.57 -0.53
N LEU A 38 12.31 -10.61 -0.04
CA LEU A 38 11.71 -10.63 1.29
C LEU A 38 10.31 -11.25 1.24
N GLU A 39 10.24 -12.58 1.17
CA GLU A 39 8.99 -13.34 0.99
C GLU A 39 7.90 -13.02 2.02
N TYR A 40 8.30 -12.73 3.27
CA TYR A 40 7.38 -12.41 4.35
C TYR A 40 6.65 -11.07 4.17
N LEU A 41 7.10 -10.21 3.25
CA LEU A 41 6.46 -8.92 2.93
C LEU A 41 5.53 -9.00 1.71
N TYR A 42 5.46 -10.14 1.02
CA TYR A 42 4.74 -10.26 -0.26
C TYR A 42 3.27 -9.84 -0.19
N ASP A 43 2.62 -10.02 0.98
CA ASP A 43 1.23 -9.63 1.18
C ASP A 43 0.98 -8.14 0.90
N TRP A 44 1.97 -7.27 1.14
CA TRP A 44 1.84 -5.82 1.02
C TRP A 44 2.66 -5.22 -0.13
N MET A 45 3.49 -6.00 -0.82
CA MET A 45 4.29 -5.50 -1.93
C MET A 45 3.42 -5.15 -3.15
N ALA A 46 3.82 -4.09 -3.83
CA ALA A 46 3.23 -3.72 -5.10
C ALA A 46 3.60 -4.74 -6.21
N PRO A 47 2.77 -4.91 -7.26
CA PRO A 47 3.01 -5.91 -8.31
C PRO A 47 4.37 -5.75 -9.01
N GLU A 48 4.83 -4.50 -9.17
CA GLU A 48 6.11 -4.15 -9.73
C GLU A 48 7.28 -4.50 -8.80
N GLN A 49 7.13 -4.34 -7.48
CA GLN A 49 8.11 -4.76 -6.49
C GLN A 49 8.22 -6.30 -6.47
N LEU A 50 7.10 -7.01 -6.55
CA LEU A 50 7.06 -8.47 -6.71
C LEU A 50 7.72 -8.95 -8.02
N SER A 51 7.79 -8.08 -9.03
CA SER A 51 8.48 -8.32 -10.30
C SER A 51 9.97 -7.92 -10.26
N GLY A 52 10.49 -7.55 -9.09
CA GLY A 52 11.90 -7.19 -8.89
C GLY A 52 12.23 -5.72 -9.13
N LYS A 53 11.23 -4.84 -9.28
CA LYS A 53 11.51 -3.40 -9.30
C LYS A 53 12.01 -2.90 -7.93
N PRO A 54 12.87 -1.88 -7.93
CA PRO A 54 13.21 -1.09 -6.74
C PRO A 54 12.02 -0.75 -5.84
N ALA A 55 12.27 -0.69 -4.53
CA ALA A 55 11.34 -0.01 -3.65
C ALA A 55 11.31 1.49 -3.96
N ASP A 56 10.11 2.06 -3.98
CA ASP A 56 9.88 3.45 -4.30
C ASP A 56 8.67 3.99 -3.54
N GLN A 57 8.44 5.31 -3.64
CA GLN A 57 7.33 5.96 -2.97
C GLN A 57 5.96 5.40 -3.46
N PRO A 58 5.70 5.17 -4.76
CA PRO A 58 4.47 4.51 -5.23
C PRO A 58 4.20 3.15 -4.60
N GLY A 59 5.22 2.30 -4.47
CA GLY A 59 5.12 1.02 -3.80
C GLY A 59 4.75 1.15 -2.32
N ASP A 60 5.24 2.17 -1.63
CA ASP A 60 4.83 2.48 -0.25
C ASP A 60 3.34 2.86 -0.17
N ALA A 61 2.85 3.68 -1.09
CA ALA A 61 1.43 4.05 -1.15
C ALA A 61 0.51 2.85 -1.43
N PHE A 62 0.94 1.94 -2.31
CA PHE A 62 0.26 0.67 -2.54
C PHE A 62 0.19 -0.17 -1.27
N SER A 63 1.33 -0.34 -0.59
CA SER A 63 1.43 -1.14 0.63
C SER A 63 0.57 -0.57 1.77
N PHE A 64 0.46 0.76 1.86
CA PHE A 64 -0.48 1.43 2.76
C PHE A 64 -1.94 1.12 2.40
N GLY A 65 -2.31 1.14 1.12
CA GLY A 65 -3.64 0.74 0.67
C GLY A 65 -4.01 -0.69 1.08
N ILE A 66 -3.04 -1.61 0.98
CA ILE A 66 -3.20 -2.99 1.45
C ILE A 66 -3.32 -3.07 2.96
N LEU A 67 -2.53 -2.31 3.71
CA LEU A 67 -2.63 -2.24 5.17
C LEU A 67 -4.03 -1.78 5.61
N VAL A 68 -4.56 -0.71 5.02
CA VAL A 68 -5.92 -0.23 5.30
C VAL A 68 -6.96 -1.29 4.91
N TRP A 69 -6.78 -1.93 3.76
CA TRP A 69 -7.65 -3.03 3.32
C TRP A 69 -7.63 -4.22 4.31
N GLU A 70 -6.47 -4.61 4.83
CA GLU A 70 -6.30 -5.68 5.81
C GLU A 70 -7.04 -5.33 7.11
N CYS A 71 -6.92 -4.09 7.59
CA CYS A 71 -7.66 -3.60 8.76
C CYS A 71 -9.19 -3.66 8.56
N VAL A 72 -9.66 -3.21 7.39
CA VAL A 72 -11.09 -3.15 7.03
C VAL A 72 -11.70 -4.54 6.93
N THR A 73 -10.97 -5.47 6.33
CA THR A 73 -11.50 -6.79 5.97
C THR A 73 -11.15 -7.89 6.97
N ARG A 74 -10.13 -7.66 7.81
CA ARG A 74 -9.49 -8.64 8.71
C ARG A 74 -9.05 -9.92 8.00
N LYS A 75 -8.56 -9.77 6.77
CA LYS A 75 -8.20 -10.87 5.86
C LYS A 75 -6.76 -10.71 5.39
N ARG A 76 -6.08 -11.84 5.13
CA ARG A 76 -4.75 -11.84 4.52
C ARG A 76 -4.82 -11.50 3.02
N PRO A 77 -4.04 -10.51 2.51
CA PRO A 77 -4.18 -9.99 1.15
C PRO A 77 -4.03 -11.02 0.02
N LEU A 78 -2.92 -11.77 -0.03
CA LEU A 78 -2.61 -12.62 -1.19
C LEU A 78 -3.54 -13.81 -1.35
N LYS A 79 -4.25 -14.22 -0.29
CA LYS A 79 -5.26 -15.30 -0.37
C LYS A 79 -6.38 -14.99 -1.38
N TYR A 80 -6.54 -13.74 -1.80
CA TYR A 80 -7.57 -13.30 -2.74
C TYR A 80 -7.01 -12.90 -4.10
N VAL A 81 -5.73 -13.20 -4.35
CA VAL A 81 -5.04 -12.98 -5.61
C VAL A 81 -4.69 -14.35 -6.21
N LYS A 82 -5.15 -14.64 -7.42
CA LYS A 82 -4.89 -15.93 -8.09
C LYS A 82 -3.48 -16.03 -8.68
N SER A 83 -2.92 -14.89 -9.12
CA SER A 83 -1.58 -14.79 -9.68
C SER A 83 -1.14 -13.32 -9.75
N LEU A 84 0.16 -13.05 -9.81
CA LEU A 84 0.69 -11.69 -10.03
C LEU A 84 0.11 -11.06 -11.32
N ARG A 85 -0.09 -11.88 -12.36
CA ARG A 85 -0.70 -11.44 -13.63
C ARG A 85 -2.13 -10.92 -13.46
N GLN A 86 -2.85 -11.35 -12.44
CA GLN A 86 -4.16 -10.79 -12.13
C GLN A 86 -4.06 -9.36 -11.62
N LEU A 87 -3.04 -9.05 -10.81
CA LEU A 87 -2.84 -7.71 -10.28
C LEU A 87 -2.45 -6.71 -11.37
N THR A 88 -1.62 -7.12 -12.33
CA THR A 88 -1.14 -6.24 -13.40
C THR A 88 -2.13 -6.06 -14.56
N LYS A 89 -3.12 -6.95 -14.71
CA LYS A 89 -4.09 -6.89 -15.81
C LYS A 89 -5.49 -6.44 -15.40
N ALA A 90 -5.81 -6.47 -14.12
CA ALA A 90 -7.15 -6.11 -13.67
C ALA A 90 -7.36 -4.60 -13.74
N THR A 91 -8.49 -4.17 -14.29
CA THR A 91 -8.92 -2.76 -14.25
C THR A 91 -9.21 -2.30 -12.82
N VAL A 92 -9.61 -3.24 -11.96
CA VAL A 92 -9.88 -3.02 -10.53
C VAL A 92 -9.22 -4.15 -9.75
N ASP A 93 -8.44 -3.82 -8.73
CA ASP A 93 -7.79 -4.82 -7.89
C ASP A 93 -8.83 -5.79 -7.30
N PRO A 94 -8.64 -7.13 -7.44
CA PRO A 94 -9.61 -8.14 -7.00
C PRO A 94 -9.86 -8.14 -5.48
N ARG A 95 -9.05 -7.45 -4.68
CA ARG A 95 -9.24 -7.31 -3.23
C ARG A 95 -10.30 -6.27 -2.91
N VAL A 96 -10.54 -5.26 -3.75
CA VAL A 96 -11.55 -4.20 -3.51
C VAL A 96 -12.95 -4.77 -3.29
N GLN A 97 -13.31 -5.84 -4.03
CA GLN A 97 -14.61 -6.52 -3.88
C GLN A 97 -14.81 -7.21 -2.52
N LYS A 98 -13.76 -7.34 -1.70
CA LYS A 98 -13.82 -7.96 -0.37
C LYS A 98 -14.10 -6.97 0.76
N ILE A 99 -14.10 -5.67 0.46
CA ILE A 99 -14.47 -4.61 1.40
C ILE A 99 -15.99 -4.75 1.69
N PRO A 100 -16.42 -4.84 2.96
CA PRO A 100 -17.84 -4.97 3.26
C PRO A 100 -18.65 -3.75 2.83
N ALA A 101 -19.89 -3.97 2.40
CA ALA A 101 -20.72 -2.93 1.79
C ALA A 101 -21.00 -1.75 2.74
N ASN A 102 -21.07 -1.99 4.05
CA ASN A 102 -21.37 -1.00 5.09
C ASN A 102 -20.17 -0.10 5.47
N TRP A 103 -18.98 -0.31 4.90
CA TRP A 103 -17.85 0.60 5.13
C TRP A 103 -18.00 1.90 4.36
N SER A 104 -17.51 2.99 4.97
CA SER A 104 -17.55 4.33 4.40
C SER A 104 -16.96 4.39 3.00
N GLN A 105 -17.62 5.16 2.13
CA GLN A 105 -17.17 5.38 0.76
C GLN A 105 -15.77 6.01 0.70
N THR A 106 -15.41 6.82 1.70
CA THR A 106 -14.08 7.43 1.81
C THR A 106 -12.98 6.38 1.89
N PHE A 107 -13.15 5.33 2.70
CA PHE A 107 -12.16 4.23 2.80
C PHE A 107 -12.10 3.39 1.52
N LYS A 108 -13.25 3.14 0.88
CA LYS A 108 -13.29 2.43 -0.41
C LYS A 108 -12.53 3.19 -1.50
N ILE A 109 -12.71 4.52 -1.55
CA ILE A 109 -11.98 5.39 -2.49
C ILE A 109 -10.50 5.42 -2.15
N LEU A 110 -10.13 5.59 -0.87
CA LEU A 110 -8.73 5.59 -0.42
C LEU A 110 -8.01 4.30 -0.84
N ILE A 111 -8.55 3.14 -0.48
CA ILE A 111 -7.97 1.84 -0.85
C ILE A 111 -7.92 1.72 -2.37
N GLY A 112 -9.02 2.04 -3.07
CA GLY A 112 -9.08 1.95 -4.52
C GLY A 112 -8.09 2.87 -5.24
N ASP A 113 -7.81 4.05 -4.68
CA ASP A 113 -6.84 5.00 -5.25
C ASP A 113 -5.40 4.53 -4.98
N CYS A 114 -5.09 3.99 -3.79
CA CYS A 114 -3.78 3.40 -3.48
C CYS A 114 -3.44 2.16 -4.32
N LEU A 115 -4.43 1.38 -4.75
CA LEU A 115 -4.22 0.13 -5.51
C LEU A 115 -4.18 0.33 -7.04
N LYS A 116 -4.19 1.58 -7.53
CA LYS A 116 -4.03 1.88 -8.94
C LYS A 116 -2.56 2.06 -9.30
N ASP A 117 -2.21 1.72 -10.54
CA ASP A 117 -0.98 2.16 -11.22
C ASP A 117 -1.04 3.67 -11.52
N ALA A 118 -1.18 4.50 -10.49
CA ALA A 118 -1.29 5.94 -10.62
C ALA A 118 -0.03 6.65 -10.09
N PRO A 119 0.49 7.66 -10.81
CA PRO A 119 1.55 8.50 -10.28
C PRO A 119 1.06 9.20 -8.99
N ILE A 120 1.86 9.09 -7.93
CA ILE A 120 1.55 9.48 -6.54
C ILE A 120 0.98 10.88 -6.38
N GLY A 121 1.39 11.83 -7.23
CA GLY A 121 0.93 13.21 -7.18
C GLY A 121 -0.59 13.35 -7.30
N ARG A 122 -1.29 12.34 -7.82
CA ARG A 122 -2.75 12.34 -7.92
C ARG A 122 -3.46 11.82 -6.65
N ILE A 123 -2.81 10.95 -5.87
CA ILE A 123 -3.39 10.35 -4.66
C ILE A 123 -3.26 11.34 -3.50
N PHE A 124 -2.04 11.85 -3.23
CA PHE A 124 -1.80 12.76 -2.12
C PHE A 124 -2.55 14.09 -2.25
N ASN A 125 -2.54 14.73 -3.41
CA ASN A 125 -3.22 16.01 -3.64
C ASN A 125 -4.75 15.94 -3.41
N ARG A 126 -5.37 14.76 -3.54
CA ARG A 126 -6.81 14.60 -3.31
C ARG A 126 -7.16 14.54 -1.82
N PHE A 127 -6.23 14.10 -0.97
CA PHE A 127 -6.43 13.99 0.48
C PHE A 127 -5.87 15.18 1.26
N THR A 128 -4.83 15.85 0.76
CA THR A 128 -4.24 17.05 1.40
C THR A 128 -4.92 18.35 1.01
N ALA A 129 -5.65 18.41 -0.12
CA ALA A 129 -6.39 19.61 -0.52
C ALA A 129 -7.53 20.01 0.43
N GLY A 130 -7.89 19.16 1.40
CA GLY A 130 -8.84 19.49 2.48
C GLY A 130 -8.19 19.94 3.79
N TYR A 131 -6.85 19.96 3.89
CA TYR A 131 -6.10 20.17 5.14
C TYR A 131 -4.90 21.12 4.96
N LEU A 132 -5.02 22.16 4.12
CA LEU A 132 -4.10 23.31 4.20
C LEU A 132 -4.70 24.32 5.18
N PRO A 133 -4.12 24.53 6.38
CA PRO A 133 -4.36 25.76 7.12
C PRO A 133 -3.70 26.92 6.34
N LEU A 134 -4.40 28.05 6.27
CA LEU A 134 -3.87 29.34 5.82
C LEU A 134 -2.66 29.75 6.66
#